data_AF-A0A4C1V9G4-F1
#
_entry.id   AF-A0A4C1V9G4-F1
#
_cell.length_a   1.000
_cell.length_b   1.000
_cell.length_c   1.000
_cell.angle_alpha   90.00
_cell.angle_beta   90.00
_cell.angle_gamma   90.00
#
_symmetry.space_group_name_H-M   'P 1'
#
loop_
_entity.id
_entity.type
_entity.pdbx_description
1 polymer ?
#
loop_
_entity_poly.entity_id
_entity_poly.type
_entity_poly.pdbx_seq_one_letter_code
_entity_poly.pdbx_strand_id
1 'polypeptide(L)'
;MVSRFHITEKVIPEMYQRVRAKVLELLKDLPHIVITTDIWTSDSSSQSNDFISLTAHGITATFEYKSYCLEVLPFDGSHTVFGSLIATGNQSQAFKDDKVKEMITKARIYLRWDSTLQALRRLLEQRVAVQACLPRITCKAELTTEEWIMMEKVVNILRYFEEATKSISKSTATLSDAIPLINSLRKLLENMRGSSPREEENISQKFAGDLLMALNERFEDLENEEIYCLATTLDPRYKTRIFQLHSTTSTAKSVLWS
;
A
#
# COMPACT_ATOMS: atom_id res chain seq x y z
N MET A 1 -34.10 26.75 -9.05
CA MET A 1 -32.87 26.24 -8.40
C MET A 1 -33.27 25.05 -7.55
N VAL A 2 -32.64 23.89 -7.74
CA VAL A 2 -32.97 22.68 -6.97
C VAL A 2 -32.53 22.89 -5.52
N SER A 3 -33.39 22.59 -4.53
CA SER A 3 -33.04 22.81 -3.12
C SER A 3 -32.01 21.78 -2.64
N ARG A 4 -31.14 22.17 -1.70
CA ARG A 4 -30.18 21.24 -1.08
C ARG A 4 -30.89 20.03 -0.47
N PHE A 5 -32.02 20.27 0.20
CA PHE A 5 -32.87 19.22 0.75
C PHE A 5 -33.32 18.21 -0.32
N HIS A 6 -33.79 18.68 -1.47
CA HIS A 6 -34.19 17.78 -2.56
C HIS A 6 -33.03 16.94 -3.11
N ILE A 7 -31.84 17.53 -3.20
CA ILE A 7 -30.65 16.80 -3.65
C ILE A 7 -30.26 15.71 -2.63
N THR A 8 -30.14 16.07 -1.35
CA THR A 8 -29.69 15.17 -0.29
C THR A 8 -30.70 14.08 0.05
N GLU A 9 -31.98 14.41 0.19
CA GLU A 9 -33.00 13.47 0.67
C GLU A 9 -33.63 12.63 -0.45
N LYS A 10 -33.47 13.05 -1.71
CA LYS A 10 -34.13 12.38 -2.84
C LYS A 10 -33.16 11.98 -3.95
N VAL A 11 -32.48 12.94 -4.56
CA VAL A 11 -31.66 12.67 -5.76
C VAL A 11 -30.49 11.73 -5.45
N ILE A 12 -29.72 12.01 -4.40
CA ILE A 12 -28.56 11.20 -4.01
C ILE A 12 -28.98 9.76 -3.62
N PRO A 13 -29.99 9.55 -2.74
CA PRO A 13 -30.47 8.21 -2.43
C PRO A 13 -30.97 7.43 -3.65
N GLU A 14 -31.74 8.06 -4.54
CA GLU A 14 -32.23 7.40 -5.76
C GLU A 14 -31.07 7.01 -6.69
N MET A 15 -30.06 7.88 -6.85
CA MET A 15 -28.85 7.58 -7.61
C MET A 15 -28.06 6.43 -6.98
N TYR A 16 -27.89 6.44 -5.66
CA TYR A 16 -27.23 5.37 -4.93
C TYR A 16 -27.91 4.02 -5.17
N GLN A 17 -29.23 3.94 -5.00
CA GLN A 17 -29.97 2.69 -5.21
C GLN A 17 -29.84 2.17 -6.65
N ARG A 18 -29.87 3.08 -7.64
CA ARG A 18 -29.67 2.71 -9.05
C ARG A 18 -28.27 2.16 -9.31
N VAL A 19 -27.23 2.81 -8.79
CA VAL A 19 -25.84 2.36 -8.96
C VAL A 19 -25.62 1.04 -8.23
N ARG A 20 -26.12 0.91 -6.99
CA ARG A 20 -26.03 -0.32 -6.19
C ARG A 20 -26.67 -1.49 -6.90
N ALA A 21 -27.89 -1.34 -7.42
CA ALA A 21 -28.56 -2.39 -8.19
C ALA A 21 -27.73 -2.81 -9.41
N LYS A 22 -27.18 -1.84 -10.14
CA LYS A 22 -26.30 -2.12 -11.29
C LYS A 22 -25.03 -2.87 -10.89
N VAL A 23 -24.37 -2.46 -9.80
CA VAL A 23 -23.16 -3.15 -9.30
C VAL A 23 -23.49 -4.58 -8.90
N LEU A 24 -24.60 -4.83 -8.19
CA LEU A 24 -25.02 -6.18 -7.80
C LEU A 24 -25.27 -7.09 -9.01
N GLU A 25 -25.85 -6.57 -10.09
CA GLU A 25 -25.98 -7.35 -11.34
C GLU A 25 -24.61 -7.65 -11.95
N LEU A 26 -23.71 -6.65 -12.03
CA LEU A 26 -22.36 -6.84 -12.59
C LEU A 26 -21.50 -7.82 -11.79
N LEU A 27 -21.72 -7.95 -10.48
CA LEU A 27 -21.01 -8.92 -9.64
C LEU A 27 -21.37 -10.37 -9.99
N LYS A 28 -22.56 -10.63 -10.54
CA LYS A 28 -22.98 -11.98 -10.95
C LYS A 28 -22.17 -12.52 -12.12
N ASP A 29 -21.59 -11.63 -12.93
CA ASP A 29 -20.75 -11.99 -14.08
C ASP A 29 -19.31 -12.37 -13.65
N LEU A 30 -18.97 -12.23 -12.37
CA LEU A 30 -17.66 -12.56 -11.83
C LEU A 30 -17.66 -13.98 -11.25
N PRO A 31 -16.94 -14.95 -11.85
CA PRO A 31 -16.87 -16.32 -11.35
C PRO A 31 -16.16 -16.42 -10.00
N HIS A 32 -15.19 -15.54 -9.76
CA HIS A 32 -14.43 -15.45 -8.51
C HIS A 32 -14.29 -13.99 -8.12
N ILE A 33 -14.44 -13.72 -6.82
CA ILE A 33 -14.37 -12.37 -6.25
C ILE A 33 -13.33 -12.37 -5.12
N VAL A 34 -12.47 -11.36 -5.14
CA VAL A 34 -11.55 -11.02 -4.06
C VAL A 34 -11.96 -9.68 -3.49
N ILE A 35 -11.82 -9.52 -2.18
CA ILE A 35 -12.21 -8.32 -1.47
C ILE A 35 -10.96 -7.61 -0.94
N THR A 36 -10.87 -6.30 -1.14
CA THR A 36 -9.88 -5.45 -0.49
C THR A 36 -10.56 -4.40 0.37
N THR A 37 -9.84 -3.91 1.36
CA THR A 37 -10.24 -2.79 2.19
C THR A 37 -9.18 -1.70 2.14
N ASP A 38 -9.62 -0.46 2.12
CA ASP A 38 -8.74 0.71 2.24
C ASP A 38 -9.25 1.59 3.38
N ILE A 39 -8.32 2.16 4.15
CA ILE A 39 -8.60 3.02 5.30
C ILE A 39 -7.91 4.36 5.08
N TRP A 40 -8.68 5.44 5.21
CA TRP A 40 -8.13 6.78 5.16
C TRP A 40 -8.80 7.67 6.20
N THR A 41 -8.05 8.70 6.57
CA THR A 41 -8.52 9.76 7.46
C THR A 41 -8.88 10.98 6.63
N SER A 42 -10.03 11.59 6.94
CA SER A 42 -10.45 12.86 6.36
C SER A 42 -10.17 14.00 7.34
N ASP A 43 -9.26 14.91 6.98
CA ASP A 43 -8.86 16.08 7.77
C ASP A 43 -9.84 17.27 7.62
N SER A 44 -11.06 17.01 7.18
CA SER A 44 -12.05 18.03 6.85
C SER A 44 -12.77 18.65 8.06
N SER A 45 -12.48 18.21 9.28
CA SER A 45 -13.13 18.68 10.50
C SER A 45 -12.21 18.66 11.72
N SER A 46 -12.57 19.42 12.77
CA SER A 46 -11.90 19.41 14.08
C SER A 46 -11.93 18.05 14.80
N GLN A 47 -12.67 17.08 14.26
CA GLN A 47 -12.58 15.66 14.59
C GLN A 47 -12.08 14.92 13.35
N SER A 48 -11.03 14.11 13.53
CA SER A 48 -10.54 13.13 12.55
C SER A 48 -11.64 12.11 12.29
N ASN A 49 -12.20 12.11 11.08
CA ASN A 49 -13.13 11.07 10.66
C ASN A 49 -12.34 10.07 9.82
N ASP A 50 -12.08 8.89 10.38
CA ASP A 50 -11.54 7.80 9.60
C ASP A 50 -12.68 7.13 8.83
N PHE A 51 -12.37 6.59 7.66
CA PHE A 51 -13.29 5.85 6.81
C PHE A 51 -12.63 4.55 6.39
N ILE A 52 -13.45 3.52 6.19
CA ILE A 52 -13.05 2.25 5.57
C ILE A 52 -13.90 2.00 4.34
N SER A 53 -13.27 1.60 3.24
CA SER A 53 -13.97 1.11 2.06
C SER A 53 -13.89 -0.40 1.94
N LEU A 54 -14.90 -0.97 1.31
CA LEU A 54 -14.90 -2.34 0.80
C LEU A 54 -14.92 -2.29 -0.73
N THR A 55 -13.96 -2.95 -1.36
CA THR A 55 -13.90 -3.04 -2.82
C THR A 55 -13.84 -4.50 -3.26
N ALA A 56 -14.74 -4.88 -4.16
CA ALA A 56 -14.71 -6.17 -4.83
C ALA A 56 -13.90 -6.10 -6.11
N HIS A 57 -13.11 -7.15 -6.35
CA HIS A 57 -12.27 -7.32 -7.53
C HIS A 57 -12.54 -8.69 -8.12
N GLY A 58 -12.58 -8.77 -9.44
CA GLY A 58 -12.71 -10.04 -10.14
C GLY A 58 -12.36 -9.91 -11.61
N ILE A 59 -12.33 -11.04 -12.29
CA ILE A 59 -12.06 -11.13 -13.72
C ILE A 59 -13.26 -11.83 -14.36
N THR A 60 -13.84 -11.24 -15.40
CA THR A 60 -14.97 -11.85 -16.13
C THR A 60 -14.52 -13.12 -16.88
N ALA A 61 -15.48 -13.91 -17.35
CA ALA A 61 -15.20 -15.06 -18.22
C ALA A 61 -14.47 -14.67 -19.53
N THR A 62 -14.53 -13.40 -19.93
CA THR A 62 -13.83 -12.83 -21.10
C THR A 62 -12.45 -12.24 -20.75
N PHE A 63 -11.91 -12.54 -19.56
CA PHE A 63 -10.62 -12.04 -19.08
C PHE A 63 -10.55 -10.52 -18.91
N GLU A 64 -11.67 -9.87 -18.58
CA GLU A 64 -11.70 -8.44 -18.25
C GLU A 64 -11.66 -8.23 -16.74
N TYR A 65 -10.66 -7.49 -16.24
CA TYR A 65 -10.58 -7.11 -14.84
C TYR A 65 -11.64 -6.06 -14.48
N LYS A 66 -12.35 -6.29 -13.37
CA LYS A 66 -13.34 -5.39 -12.82
C LYS A 66 -13.06 -5.11 -11.35
N SER A 67 -13.30 -3.86 -10.95
CA SER A 67 -13.21 -3.40 -9.57
C SER A 67 -14.43 -2.53 -9.24
N TYR A 68 -15.11 -2.86 -8.15
CA TYR A 68 -16.33 -2.18 -7.71
C TYR A 68 -16.25 -1.85 -6.23
N CYS A 69 -16.29 -0.56 -5.89
CA CYS A 69 -16.46 -0.12 -4.51
C CYS A 69 -17.89 -0.48 -4.05
N LEU A 70 -17.99 -1.34 -3.04
CA LEU A 70 -19.25 -1.85 -2.52
C LEU A 70 -19.83 -0.93 -1.46
N GLU A 71 -18.97 -0.46 -0.57
CA GLU A 71 -19.39 0.33 0.58
C GLU A 71 -18.25 1.20 1.09
N VAL A 72 -18.59 2.37 1.65
CA VAL A 72 -17.70 3.24 2.40
C VAL A 72 -18.38 3.58 3.71
N LEU A 73 -17.70 3.30 4.81
CA LEU A 73 -18.25 3.43 6.14
C LEU A 73 -17.39 4.40 6.97
N PRO A 74 -18.01 5.23 7.82
CA PRO A 74 -17.26 5.88 8.88
C PRO A 74 -16.65 4.80 9.77
N PHE A 75 -15.39 5.01 10.13
CA PHE A 75 -14.62 4.14 10.98
C PHE A 75 -14.20 4.93 12.21
N ASP A 76 -14.91 4.74 13.31
CA ASP A 76 -14.32 4.99 14.61
C ASP A 76 -13.50 3.75 14.94
N GLY A 77 -12.20 3.85 15.18
CA GLY A 77 -11.37 2.67 15.48
C GLY A 77 -11.67 2.00 16.83
N SER A 78 -12.94 1.95 17.23
CA SER A 78 -13.49 1.22 18.36
C SER A 78 -14.41 0.11 17.84
N HIS A 79 -14.35 -1.06 18.47
CA HIS A 79 -15.01 -2.30 18.04
C HIS A 79 -16.56 -2.27 17.97
N THR A 80 -17.21 -1.15 18.31
CA THR A 80 -18.62 -1.09 18.70
C THR A 80 -19.61 -0.77 17.58
N VAL A 81 -19.20 -0.07 16.51
CA VAL A 81 -20.12 0.30 15.40
C VAL A 81 -20.35 -0.88 14.43
N PHE A 82 -19.49 -1.89 14.48
CA PHE A 82 -19.55 -3.10 13.66
C PHE A 82 -20.79 -3.98 13.94
N GLY A 83 -21.32 -3.94 15.18
CA GLY A 83 -22.51 -4.71 15.57
C GLY A 83 -23.81 -4.23 14.90
N SER A 84 -23.87 -2.95 14.52
CA SER A 84 -25.04 -2.35 13.88
C SER A 84 -25.17 -2.73 12.39
N LEU A 85 -24.04 -2.94 11.71
CA LEU A 85 -24.02 -3.27 10.27
C LEU A 85 -24.47 -4.72 9.98
N ILE A 86 -24.29 -5.64 10.94
CA ILE A 86 -24.68 -7.05 10.79
C ILE A 86 -26.22 -7.21 10.72
N ALA A 87 -26.99 -6.21 11.17
CA ALA A 87 -28.45 -6.31 11.22
C ALA A 87 -29.17 -5.90 9.91
N THR A 88 -28.52 -5.21 8.96
CA THR A 88 -29.23 -4.59 7.82
C THR A 88 -28.77 -5.01 6.42
N GLY A 89 -27.81 -5.92 6.27
CA GLY A 89 -27.40 -6.39 4.94
C GLY A 89 -26.90 -7.82 4.92
N ASN A 90 -27.74 -8.75 4.47
CA ASN A 90 -27.29 -10.07 4.04
C ASN A 90 -26.17 -9.93 2.98
N GLN A 91 -25.05 -10.63 3.20
CA GLN A 91 -23.95 -10.94 2.26
C GLN A 91 -22.62 -10.16 2.31
N SER A 92 -21.95 -10.09 3.47
CA SER A 92 -20.48 -10.17 3.46
C SER A 92 -19.92 -10.82 4.72
N GLN A 93 -19.60 -12.10 4.63
CA GLN A 93 -19.01 -12.93 5.69
C GLN A 93 -17.55 -12.53 6.01
N ALA A 94 -16.89 -11.81 5.10
CA ALA A 94 -15.48 -11.40 5.16
C ALA A 94 -15.13 -10.53 6.40
N PHE A 95 -16.10 -9.78 6.91
CA PHE A 95 -15.91 -8.83 8.00
C PHE A 95 -15.99 -9.45 9.40
N LYS A 96 -16.46 -10.70 9.51
CA LYS A 96 -16.50 -11.43 10.79
C LYS A 96 -15.14 -12.00 11.20
N ASP A 97 -14.15 -11.96 10.31
CA ASP A 97 -12.82 -12.54 10.52
C ASP A 97 -11.97 -11.65 11.43
N ASP A 98 -11.46 -12.21 12.52
CA ASP A 98 -10.58 -11.50 13.46
C ASP A 98 -9.27 -11.04 12.80
N LYS A 99 -8.83 -11.67 11.69
CA LYS A 99 -7.70 -11.19 10.89
C LYS A 99 -7.98 -9.85 10.23
N VAL A 100 -9.22 -9.61 9.78
CA VAL A 100 -9.60 -8.32 9.17
C VAL A 100 -9.56 -7.22 10.25
N LYS A 101 -9.99 -7.52 11.48
CA LYS A 101 -9.90 -6.57 12.62
C LYS A 101 -8.44 -6.22 12.98
N GLU A 102 -7.56 -7.20 12.98
CA GLU A 102 -6.13 -6.99 13.25
C GLU A 102 -5.46 -6.14 12.17
N MET A 103 -5.74 -6.41 10.89
CA MET A 103 -5.23 -5.64 9.75
C MET A 103 -5.65 -4.16 9.81
N ILE A 104 -6.92 -3.90 10.14
CA ILE A 104 -7.47 -2.55 10.31
C ILE A 104 -6.77 -1.80 11.45
N THR A 105 -6.49 -2.48 12.56
CA THR A 105 -5.86 -1.88 13.74
C THR A 105 -4.40 -1.52 13.47
N LYS A 106 -3.66 -2.36 12.73
CA LYS A 106 -2.27 -2.09 12.31
C LYS A 106 -2.14 -0.93 11.32
N ALA A 107 -3.16 -0.70 10.48
CA ALA A 107 -3.15 0.39 9.50
C ALA A 107 -3.21 1.80 10.14
N ARG A 108 -3.66 1.93 11.39
CA ARG A 108 -4.04 3.21 12.01
C ARG A 108 -2.89 4.02 12.66
N ILE A 109 -1.68 3.48 12.80
CA ILE A 109 -0.69 4.05 13.76
C ILE A 109 0.53 4.75 13.15
N TYR A 110 0.67 4.84 11.83
CA TYR A 110 1.83 5.54 11.27
C TYR A 110 1.41 6.75 10.44
N LEU A 111 1.94 7.93 10.78
CA LEU A 111 2.12 9.02 9.82
C LEU A 111 2.66 8.36 8.53
N ARG A 112 1.86 8.38 7.45
CA ARG A 112 2.21 7.70 6.19
C ARG A 112 3.62 8.16 5.83
N TRP A 113 4.58 7.24 5.76
CA TRP A 113 6.00 7.53 5.51
C TRP A 113 6.25 8.40 4.26
N ASP A 114 5.30 8.40 3.33
CA ASP A 114 5.23 9.29 2.16
C ASP A 114 5.24 10.79 2.55
N SER A 115 4.59 11.19 3.65
CA SER A 115 4.58 12.60 4.09
C SER A 115 5.95 13.06 4.58
N THR A 116 6.68 12.20 5.31
CA THR A 116 8.06 12.47 5.74
C THR A 116 8.99 12.56 4.52
N LEU A 117 8.87 11.64 3.56
CA LEU A 117 9.66 11.69 2.32
C LEU A 117 9.39 12.98 1.53
N GLN A 118 8.12 13.37 1.37
CA GLN A 118 7.75 14.62 0.70
C GLN A 118 8.28 15.84 1.43
N ALA A 119 8.24 15.86 2.77
CA ALA A 119 8.80 16.95 3.57
C ALA A 119 10.31 17.09 3.35
N LEU A 120 11.05 15.98 3.38
CA LEU A 120 12.49 15.97 3.11
C LEU A 120 12.81 16.42 1.67
N ARG A 121 12.06 15.95 0.67
CA ARG A 121 12.21 16.41 -0.73
C ARG A 121 12.02 17.92 -0.86
N ARG A 122 10.94 18.45 -0.28
CA ARG A 122 10.67 19.91 -0.28
C ARG A 122 11.76 20.69 0.43
N LEU A 123 12.27 20.19 1.54
CA LEU A 123 13.35 20.83 2.28
C LEU A 123 14.63 20.90 1.44
N LEU A 124 14.96 19.83 0.71
CA LEU A 124 16.08 19.81 -0.24
C LEU A 124 15.87 20.76 -1.42
N GLU A 125 14.68 20.77 -2.03
CA GLU A 125 14.32 21.70 -3.12
C GLU A 125 14.46 23.17 -2.70
N GLN A 126 14.08 23.48 -1.46
CA GLN A 126 14.12 24.83 -0.91
C GLN A 126 15.45 25.17 -0.21
N ARG A 127 16.49 24.34 -0.33
CA ARG A 127 17.77 24.51 0.37
C ARG A 127 18.31 25.94 0.27
N VAL A 128 18.36 26.51 -0.93
CA VAL A 128 18.85 27.89 -1.16
C VAL A 128 17.97 28.93 -0.47
N ALA A 129 16.65 28.79 -0.56
CA ALA A 129 15.70 29.73 0.05
C ALA A 129 15.75 29.66 1.58
N VAL A 130 15.84 28.45 2.14
CA VAL A 130 15.97 28.21 3.58
C VAL A 130 17.27 28.80 4.10
N GLN A 131 18.40 28.55 3.43
CA GLN A 131 19.69 29.13 3.81
C GLN A 131 19.72 30.67 3.70
N ALA A 132 19.07 31.25 2.70
CA ALA A 132 18.97 32.71 2.54
C ALA A 132 18.07 33.36 3.60
N CYS A 133 17.04 32.66 4.07
CA CYS A 133 16.08 33.16 5.05
C CYS A 133 16.47 32.85 6.50
N LEU A 134 17.33 31.85 6.75
CA LEU A 134 17.74 31.44 8.09
C LEU A 134 18.24 32.61 8.97
N PRO A 135 19.08 33.53 8.46
CA PRO A 135 19.54 34.68 9.25
C PRO A 135 18.43 35.65 9.66
N ARG A 136 17.27 35.59 8.99
CA ARG A 136 16.10 36.44 9.24
C ARG A 136 15.07 35.81 10.17
N ILE A 137 15.22 34.53 10.49
CA ILE A 137 14.30 33.76 11.32
C ILE A 137 15.03 33.41 12.62
N THR A 138 14.34 33.45 13.76
CA THR A 138 14.87 33.01 15.07
C THR A 138 15.04 31.48 15.15
N CYS A 139 15.52 30.84 14.10
CA CYS A 139 15.80 29.40 14.08
C CYS A 139 17.28 29.19 14.41
N LYS A 140 17.56 28.44 15.48
CA LYS A 140 18.94 28.13 15.93
C LYS A 140 19.53 26.86 15.30
N ALA A 141 18.77 26.15 14.47
CA ALA A 141 19.19 24.89 13.88
C ALA A 141 19.71 25.13 12.45
N GLU A 142 21.02 25.36 12.33
CA GLU A 142 21.71 25.31 11.04
C GLU A 142 22.08 23.86 10.72
N LEU A 143 21.62 23.36 9.58
CA LEU A 143 22.02 22.06 9.08
C LEU A 143 23.40 22.16 8.43
N THR A 144 24.30 21.29 8.85
CA THR A 144 25.66 21.13 8.31
C THR A 144 25.64 20.58 6.88
N THR A 145 26.73 20.75 6.14
CA THR A 145 26.84 20.22 4.77
C THR A 145 26.71 18.70 4.74
N GLU A 146 27.24 18.04 5.77
CA GLU A 146 27.18 16.60 5.98
C GLU A 146 25.73 16.13 6.19
N GLU A 147 24.92 16.87 6.96
CA GLU A 147 23.50 16.57 7.16
C GLU A 147 22.68 16.75 5.88
N TRP A 148 22.99 17.76 5.06
CA TRP A 148 22.37 17.92 3.73
C TRP A 148 22.68 16.75 2.81
N ILE A 149 23.95 16.34 2.74
CA ILE A 149 24.38 15.18 1.95
C ILE A 149 23.72 13.90 2.46
N MET A 150 23.61 13.73 3.78
CA MET A 150 22.92 12.59 4.39
C MET A 150 21.45 12.55 3.97
N MET A 151 20.76 13.69 4.02
CA MET A 151 19.36 13.80 3.62
C MET A 151 19.15 13.45 2.15
N GLU A 152 20.02 13.93 1.25
CA GLU A 152 19.99 13.56 -0.17
C GLU A 152 20.13 12.05 -0.36
N LYS A 153 21.06 11.40 0.36
CA LYS A 153 21.25 9.95 0.30
C LYS A 153 20.03 9.18 0.84
N VAL A 154 19.45 9.61 1.96
CA VAL A 154 18.23 8.99 2.53
C VAL A 154 17.04 9.12 1.57
N VAL A 155 16.80 10.31 1.01
CA VAL A 155 15.73 10.55 0.04
C VAL A 155 15.93 9.69 -1.21
N ASN A 156 17.16 9.51 -1.67
CA ASN A 156 17.47 8.66 -2.82
C ASN A 156 17.20 7.18 -2.54
N ILE A 157 17.51 6.68 -1.34
CA ILE A 157 17.19 5.29 -0.94
C ILE A 157 15.67 5.11 -0.83
N LEU A 158 14.97 6.01 -0.14
CA LEU A 158 13.52 5.93 0.06
C LEU A 158 12.72 6.08 -1.24
N ARG A 159 13.28 6.73 -2.27
CA ARG A 159 12.68 6.80 -3.61
C ARG A 159 12.35 5.43 -4.18
N TYR A 160 13.20 4.42 -3.98
CA TYR A 160 12.95 3.07 -4.52
C TYR A 160 11.74 2.41 -3.85
N PHE A 161 11.55 2.65 -2.55
CA PHE A 161 10.35 2.20 -1.83
C PHE A 161 9.10 2.96 -2.29
N GLU A 162 9.24 4.24 -2.64
CA GLU A 162 8.16 5.07 -3.19
C GLU A 162 7.72 4.55 -4.56
N GLU A 163 8.67 4.24 -5.43
CA GLU A 163 8.40 3.64 -6.74
C GLU A 163 7.76 2.25 -6.61
N ALA A 164 8.27 1.40 -5.71
CA ALA A 164 7.70 0.09 -5.45
C ALA A 164 6.26 0.18 -4.91
N THR A 165 6.02 1.09 -3.96
CA THR A 165 4.70 1.31 -3.38
C THR A 165 3.73 1.86 -4.43
N LYS A 166 4.15 2.86 -5.21
CA LYS A 166 3.36 3.37 -6.35
C LYS A 166 3.08 2.28 -7.38
N SER A 167 3.99 1.33 -7.59
CA SER A 167 3.77 0.22 -8.51
C SER A 167 2.65 -0.71 -8.02
N ILE A 168 2.66 -1.07 -6.73
CA ILE A 168 1.67 -2.00 -6.17
C ILE A 168 0.34 -1.35 -5.79
N SER A 169 0.31 -0.02 -5.64
CA SER A 169 -0.93 0.74 -5.41
C SER A 169 -1.73 1.04 -6.69
N LYS A 170 -1.27 0.62 -7.87
CA LYS A 170 -2.02 0.79 -9.12
C LYS A 170 -3.25 -0.13 -9.14
N SER A 171 -4.32 0.31 -9.82
CA SER A 171 -5.51 -0.51 -10.05
C SER A 171 -5.26 -1.76 -10.90
N THR A 172 -4.14 -1.80 -11.62
CA THR A 172 -3.69 -2.93 -12.43
C THR A 172 -2.60 -3.76 -11.75
N ALA A 173 -2.22 -3.42 -10.51
CA ALA A 173 -1.21 -4.17 -9.80
C ALA A 173 -1.69 -5.58 -9.54
N THR A 174 -0.80 -6.55 -9.73
CA THR A 174 -1.12 -7.96 -9.57
C THR A 174 -0.26 -8.58 -8.48
N LEU A 175 -0.75 -9.66 -7.88
CA LEU A 175 -0.03 -10.37 -6.84
C LEU A 175 1.35 -10.89 -7.33
N SER A 176 1.48 -11.14 -8.64
CA SER A 176 2.73 -11.59 -9.26
C SER A 176 3.86 -10.56 -9.18
N ASP A 177 3.54 -9.28 -8.96
CA ASP A 177 4.54 -8.22 -8.86
C ASP A 177 5.22 -8.17 -7.47
N ALA A 178 4.62 -8.80 -6.44
CA ALA A 178 5.11 -8.71 -5.06
C ALA A 178 6.51 -9.32 -4.88
N ILE A 179 6.71 -10.59 -5.25
CA ILE A 179 8.02 -11.27 -5.11
C ILE A 179 9.12 -10.56 -5.92
N PRO A 180 8.93 -10.24 -7.22
CA PRO A 180 9.91 -9.48 -7.99
C PRO A 180 10.27 -8.13 -7.39
N LEU A 181 9.30 -7.37 -6.89
CA LEU A 181 9.55 -6.05 -6.30
C LEU A 181 10.37 -6.16 -5.02
N ILE A 182 10.02 -7.09 -4.12
CA ILE A 182 10.77 -7.32 -2.89
C ILE A 182 12.19 -7.80 -3.18
N ASN A 183 12.36 -8.75 -4.11
CA ASN A 183 13.69 -9.22 -4.51
C ASN A 183 14.53 -8.13 -5.20
N SER A 184 13.89 -7.21 -5.93
CA SER A 184 14.55 -6.04 -6.52
C SER A 184 15.03 -5.06 -5.45
N LEU A 185 14.20 -4.78 -4.44
CA LEU A 185 14.57 -3.92 -3.30
C LEU A 185 15.69 -4.54 -2.48
N ARG A 186 15.63 -5.84 -2.18
CA ARG A 186 16.70 -6.59 -1.49
C ARG A 186 18.04 -6.41 -2.19
N LYS A 187 18.08 -6.74 -3.49
CA LYS A 187 19.30 -6.62 -4.31
C LYS A 187 19.83 -5.18 -4.37
N LEU A 188 18.94 -4.20 -4.44
CA LEU A 188 19.33 -2.79 -4.43
C LEU A 188 19.99 -2.39 -3.11
N LEU A 189 19.40 -2.77 -1.98
CA LEU A 189 19.94 -2.47 -0.65
C LEU A 189 21.27 -3.21 -0.41
N GLU A 190 21.40 -4.46 -0.87
CA GLU A 190 22.65 -5.22 -0.83
C GLU A 190 23.77 -4.53 -1.61
N ASN A 191 23.48 -4.05 -2.83
CA ASN A 191 24.44 -3.29 -3.62
C ASN A 191 24.85 -1.98 -2.93
N MET A 192 23.91 -1.32 -2.25
CA MET A 192 24.15 -0.05 -1.53
C MET A 192 24.91 -0.25 -0.21
N ARG A 193 24.75 -1.42 0.43
CA ARG A 193 25.54 -1.83 1.60
C ARG A 193 27.01 -2.09 1.23
N GLY A 194 27.26 -2.53 -0.01
CA GLY A 194 28.59 -2.78 -0.55
C GLY A 194 29.19 -4.12 -0.10
N SER A 195 30.15 -4.64 -0.87
CA SER A 195 30.80 -5.94 -0.64
C SER A 195 32.09 -5.87 0.20
N SER A 196 32.46 -4.70 0.74
CA SER A 196 33.80 -4.49 1.32
C SER A 196 33.76 -4.11 2.80
N PRO A 197 34.33 -4.92 3.71
CA PRO A 197 34.40 -4.64 5.15
C PRO A 197 35.54 -3.69 5.54
N ARG A 198 35.93 -2.73 4.66
CA ARG A 198 37.18 -1.96 4.82
C ARG A 198 37.05 -0.44 4.86
N GLU A 199 35.86 0.13 4.65
CA GLU A 199 35.64 1.57 4.86
C GLU A 199 34.73 1.75 6.09
N GLU A 200 34.98 2.80 6.87
CA GLU A 200 34.11 3.20 7.98
C GLU A 200 32.66 3.19 7.50
N GLU A 201 31.81 2.40 8.17
CA GLU A 201 30.43 2.16 7.75
C GLU A 201 29.71 3.51 7.64
N ASN A 202 29.48 3.97 6.40
CA ASN A 202 28.87 5.27 6.18
C ASN A 202 27.43 5.21 6.71
N ILE A 203 26.91 6.29 7.28
CA ILE A 203 25.55 6.36 7.83
C ILE A 203 24.49 5.87 6.81
N SER A 204 24.73 6.09 5.52
CA SER A 204 23.86 5.58 4.45
C SER A 204 23.94 4.06 4.24
N GLN A 205 25.10 3.43 4.44
CA GLN A 205 25.26 1.97 4.41
C GLN A 205 24.57 1.33 5.60
N LYS A 206 24.73 1.93 6.80
CA LYS A 206 24.01 1.52 7.99
C LYS A 206 22.49 1.61 7.80
N PHE A 207 22.00 2.74 7.29
CA PHE A 207 20.58 2.93 6.99
C PHE A 207 20.06 1.91 5.94
N ALA A 208 20.82 1.64 4.89
CA ALA A 208 20.48 0.61 3.91
C ALA A 208 20.46 -0.80 4.54
N GLY A 209 21.38 -1.10 5.45
CA GLY A 209 21.43 -2.34 6.22
C GLY A 209 20.23 -2.51 7.15
N ASP A 210 19.87 -1.47 7.89
CA ASP A 210 18.70 -1.44 8.77
C ASP A 210 17.40 -1.67 7.97
N LEU A 211 17.27 -1.02 6.81
CA LEU A 211 16.15 -1.24 5.90
C LEU A 211 16.12 -2.65 5.30
N LEU A 212 17.28 -3.22 4.96
CA LEU A 212 17.37 -4.58 4.43
C LEU A 212 16.95 -5.60 5.49
N MET A 213 17.38 -5.42 6.74
CA MET A 213 16.99 -6.26 7.86
C MET A 213 15.48 -6.19 8.09
N ALA A 214 14.92 -4.98 8.16
CA ALA A 214 13.48 -4.79 8.32
C ALA A 214 12.66 -5.35 7.15
N LEU A 215 13.17 -5.24 5.91
CA LEU A 215 12.54 -5.81 4.72
C LEU A 215 12.53 -7.35 4.77
N ASN A 216 13.64 -7.95 5.19
CA ASN A 216 13.75 -9.40 5.30
C ASN A 216 12.86 -9.95 6.41
N GLU A 217 12.85 -9.33 7.58
CA GLU A 217 11.98 -9.72 8.70
C GLU A 217 10.50 -9.62 8.31
N ARG A 218 10.10 -8.53 7.63
CA ARG A 218 8.70 -8.32 7.26
C ARG A 218 8.19 -9.25 6.16
N PHE A 219 9.06 -9.69 5.26
CA PHE A 219 8.70 -10.47 4.06
C PHE A 219 9.47 -11.80 3.97
N GLU A 220 9.85 -12.37 5.11
CA GLU A 220 10.57 -13.64 5.20
C GLU A 220 9.75 -14.77 4.55
N ASP A 221 8.48 -14.87 4.94
CA ASP A 221 7.56 -15.93 4.50
C ASP A 221 6.91 -15.67 3.14
N LEU A 222 7.25 -14.58 2.45
CA LEU A 222 6.59 -14.22 1.19
C LEU A 222 6.76 -15.30 0.11
N GLU A 223 7.93 -15.95 0.06
CA GLU A 223 8.19 -17.07 -0.87
C GLU A 223 7.66 -18.42 -0.34
N ASN A 224 7.14 -18.49 0.89
CA ASN A 224 6.51 -19.69 1.45
C ASN A 224 4.99 -19.69 1.22
N GLU A 225 4.40 -18.51 1.01
CA GLU A 225 2.97 -18.35 0.76
C GLU A 225 2.60 -18.79 -0.67
N GLU A 226 1.85 -19.89 -0.77
CA GLU A 226 1.50 -20.55 -2.03
C GLU A 226 0.87 -19.59 -3.05
N ILE A 227 -0.01 -18.69 -2.60
CA ILE A 227 -0.74 -17.76 -3.47
C ILE A 227 0.23 -16.82 -4.21
N TYR A 228 1.26 -16.30 -3.52
CA TYR A 228 2.26 -15.42 -4.13
C TYR A 228 3.16 -16.19 -5.11
N CYS A 229 3.55 -17.42 -4.76
CA CYS A 229 4.33 -18.28 -5.63
C CYS A 229 3.56 -18.65 -6.90
N LEU A 230 2.29 -19.05 -6.77
CA LEU A 230 1.41 -19.37 -7.90
C LEU A 230 1.24 -18.16 -8.82
N ALA A 231 0.86 -17.01 -8.27
CA ALA A 231 0.66 -15.80 -9.06
C ALA A 231 1.93 -15.39 -9.82
N THR A 232 3.09 -15.39 -9.15
CA THR A 232 4.38 -15.04 -9.76
C THR A 232 4.80 -16.04 -10.85
N THR A 233 4.54 -17.34 -10.62
CA THR A 233 4.87 -18.41 -11.55
C THR A 233 4.01 -18.39 -12.81
N LEU A 234 2.71 -18.11 -12.67
CA LEU A 234 1.77 -18.00 -13.78
C LEU A 234 2.01 -16.75 -14.64
N ASP A 235 2.70 -15.74 -14.12
CA ASP A 235 3.03 -14.53 -14.86
C ASP A 235 4.12 -14.81 -15.93
N PRO A 236 3.80 -14.62 -17.24
CA PRO A 236 4.75 -14.87 -18.31
C PRO A 236 6.03 -14.02 -18.23
N ARG A 237 5.98 -12.87 -17.55
CA ARG A 237 7.11 -11.94 -17.38
C ARG A 237 8.19 -12.53 -16.47
N TYR A 238 7.80 -13.33 -15.48
CA TYR A 238 8.66 -13.76 -14.39
C TYR A 238 8.96 -15.27 -14.46
N LYS A 239 7.91 -16.09 -14.60
CA LYS A 239 7.99 -17.56 -14.56
C LYS A 239 8.81 -18.01 -13.34
N THR A 240 9.78 -18.90 -13.54
CA THR A 240 10.64 -19.44 -12.48
C THR A 240 11.95 -18.67 -12.28
N ARG A 241 12.15 -17.51 -12.94
CA ARG A 241 13.47 -16.83 -12.98
C ARG A 241 13.73 -15.93 -11.77
N ILE A 242 12.73 -15.71 -10.92
CA ILE A 242 12.75 -14.65 -9.90
C ILE A 242 12.80 -15.19 -8.47
N PHE A 243 12.54 -16.48 -8.28
CA PHE A 243 12.65 -17.13 -6.97
C PHE A 243 14.10 -17.23 -6.53
N GLN A 244 14.36 -16.89 -5.27
CA GLN A 244 15.69 -17.05 -4.67
C GLN A 244 15.90 -18.48 -4.14
N LEU A 245 14.82 -19.16 -3.75
CA LEU A 245 14.86 -20.53 -3.23
C LEU A 245 14.76 -21.59 -4.34
N HIS A 246 15.65 -22.59 -4.30
CA HIS A 246 15.60 -23.75 -5.21
C HIS A 246 14.40 -24.68 -4.95
N SER A 247 13.92 -24.74 -3.70
CA SER A 247 12.73 -25.51 -3.31
C SER A 247 11.46 -24.95 -3.94
N THR A 248 11.24 -23.63 -3.83
CA THR A 248 10.06 -22.94 -4.40
C THR A 248 10.06 -22.99 -5.92
N THR A 249 11.23 -22.95 -6.55
CA THR A 249 11.39 -23.16 -8.00
C THR A 249 10.90 -24.54 -8.45
N SER A 250 11.10 -25.57 -7.61
CA SER A 250 10.69 -26.94 -7.93
C SER A 250 9.18 -27.13 -7.78
N THR A 251 8.59 -26.55 -6.73
CA THR A 251 7.13 -26.49 -6.53
C THR A 251 6.42 -25.67 -7.62
N ALA A 252 7.00 -24.53 -8.01
CA ALA A 252 6.49 -23.72 -9.12
C ALA A 252 6.48 -24.51 -10.44
N LYS A 253 7.51 -25.31 -10.70
CA LYS A 253 7.58 -26.18 -11.88
C LYS A 253 6.57 -27.32 -11.83
N SER A 254 6.31 -27.93 -10.67
CA SER A 254 5.31 -29.00 -10.58
C SER A 254 3.91 -28.46 -10.90
N VAL A 255 3.56 -27.26 -10.44
CA VAL A 255 2.26 -26.64 -10.74
C VAL A 255 2.06 -26.36 -12.23
N LEU A 256 3.09 -25.89 -12.94
CA LEU A 256 2.99 -25.55 -14.37
C LEU A 256 2.88 -26.77 -15.30
N TRP A 257 3.30 -27.95 -14.83
CA TRP A 257 3.41 -29.17 -15.64
C TRP A 257 2.60 -30.36 -15.07
N SER A 258 1.65 -30.09 -14.17
CA SER A 258 0.62 -31.05 -13.72
C SER A 258 -0.59 -31.00 -14.65
#